data_AF-A0A6A2ZV42-F1
#
_entry.id   AF-A0A6A2ZV42-F1
#
_cell.length_a   1.000
_cell.length_b   1.000
_cell.length_c   1.000
_cell.angle_alpha   90.00
_cell.angle_beta   90.00
_cell.angle_gamma   90.00
#
_symmetry.space_group_name_H-M   'P 1'
#
loop_
_entity.id
_entity.type
_entity.pdbx_description
1 polymer ?
#
loop_
_entity_poly.entity_id
_entity_poly.type
_entity_poly.pdbx_seq_one_letter_code
_entity_poly.pdbx_strand_id
1 'polypeptide(L)'
;MGYHQIFLETDSKELFNLLRNISTSQGVSSLIPYVKALLNQDWSVSVRHIPREYNKVADILAHLAWSLAPGLVTFQDPPVECISALLADGVLQQRNMASV
;
A
#
# COMPACT_ATOMS: atom_id res chain seq x y z
N MET A 1 -12.55 -1.92 18.11
CA MET A 1 -11.88 -3.03 17.40
C MET A 1 -11.27 -2.43 16.15
N GLY A 2 -9.97 -2.18 16.16
CA GLY A 2 -9.24 -1.57 15.03
C GLY A 2 -7.92 -2.31 14.84
N TYR A 3 -7.25 -2.05 13.71
CA TYR A 3 -5.92 -2.57 13.48
C TYR A 3 -4.91 -1.72 14.25
N HIS A 4 -4.24 -2.31 15.25
CA HIS A 4 -3.19 -1.63 16.03
C HIS A 4 -1.78 -1.96 15.53
N GLN A 5 -1.65 -2.87 14.56
CA GLN A 5 -0.39 -3.20 13.93
C GLN A 5 -0.59 -3.21 12.41
N ILE A 6 0.13 -2.34 11.73
CA ILE A 6 0.03 -2.12 10.28
C ILE A 6 1.37 -2.45 9.65
N PHE A 7 1.36 -3.36 8.68
CA PHE A 7 2.49 -3.60 7.79
C PHE A 7 2.22 -2.87 6.48
N LEU A 8 2.93 -1.77 6.27
CA LEU A 8 2.80 -0.96 5.06
C LEU A 8 3.89 -1.36 4.07
N GLU A 9 3.47 -1.83 2.90
CA GLU A 9 4.37 -2.15 1.80
C GLU A 9 4.25 -1.12 0.68
N THR A 10 5.39 -0.75 0.12
CA THR A 10 5.44 0.16 -1.02
C THR A 10 6.54 -0.28 -1.98
N ASP A 11 6.31 -0.16 -3.27
CA ASP A 11 7.31 -0.36 -4.30
C ASP A 11 8.07 0.92 -4.68
N SER A 12 7.64 2.07 -4.14
CA SER A 12 8.35 3.34 -4.30
C SER A 12 9.45 3.49 -3.27
N LYS A 13 10.70 3.39 -3.72
CA LYS A 13 11.88 3.64 -2.90
C LYS A 13 11.94 5.09 -2.41
N GLU A 14 11.45 6.03 -3.21
CA GLU A 14 11.34 7.44 -2.86
C GLU A 14 10.37 7.65 -1.70
N LEU A 15 9.17 7.06 -1.80
CA LEU A 15 8.18 7.12 -0.72
C LEU A 15 8.73 6.45 0.55
N PHE A 16 9.34 5.27 0.44
CA PHE A 16 9.96 4.59 1.58
C PHE A 16 10.97 5.51 2.31
N ASN A 17 11.86 6.16 1.56
CA ASN A 17 12.84 7.09 2.13
C ASN A 17 12.19 8.34 2.74
N LEU A 18 11.13 8.85 2.11
CA LEU A 18 10.36 9.98 2.62
C LEU A 18 9.66 9.61 3.93
N LEU A 19 9.05 8.43 4.03
CA LEU A 19 8.35 7.96 5.23
C LEU A 19 9.30 7.80 6.42
N ARG A 20 10.53 7.31 6.19
CA ARG A 20 11.55 7.21 7.24
C ARG A 20 11.99 8.56 7.80
N ASN A 21 11.91 9.61 7.00
CA ASN A 21 12.29 10.96 7.37
C ASN A 21 11.08 11.90 7.42
N ILE A 22 9.88 11.36 7.65
CA ILE A 22 8.66 12.13 7.44
C ILE A 22 8.56 13.30 8.43
N SER A 23 9.06 13.14 9.65
CA SER A 23 9.07 14.21 10.67
C SER A 23 9.75 15.49 10.17
N THR A 24 10.78 15.37 9.34
CA THR A 24 11.55 16.50 8.79
C THR A 24 11.09 16.93 7.40
N SER A 25 10.22 16.17 6.73
CA SER A 25 9.73 16.55 5.39
C SER A 25 8.67 17.66 5.49
N GLN A 26 8.90 18.76 4.77
CA GLN A 26 8.00 19.90 4.65
C GLN A 26 7.89 20.32 3.18
N GLY A 27 6.70 20.73 2.74
CA GLY A 27 6.49 21.32 1.41
C GLY A 27 6.56 20.38 0.20
N VAL A 28 6.71 19.06 0.39
CA VAL A 28 6.85 18.10 -0.73
C VAL A 28 5.50 17.76 -1.38
N SER A 29 4.42 17.71 -0.60
CA SER A 29 3.06 17.44 -1.09
C SER A 29 2.02 17.87 -0.05
N SER A 30 0.84 18.28 -0.51
CA SER A 30 -0.32 18.53 0.35
C SER A 30 -0.81 17.28 1.09
N LEU A 31 -0.39 16.09 0.67
CA LEU A 31 -0.73 14.81 1.33
C LEU A 31 0.13 14.52 2.56
N ILE A 32 1.32 15.10 2.69
CA ILE A 32 2.26 14.78 3.78
C ILE A 32 1.66 15.03 5.18
N PRO A 33 0.95 16.14 5.46
CA PRO A 33 0.32 16.33 6.77
C PRO A 33 -0.67 15.22 7.13
N TYR A 34 -1.42 14.69 6.16
CA TYR A 34 -2.38 13.61 6.36
C TYR A 34 -1.69 12.28 6.64
N VAL A 35 -0.62 11.97 5.89
CA VAL A 35 0.20 10.77 6.14
C VAL A 35 0.82 10.83 7.54
N LYS A 36 1.35 11.98 7.96
CA LYS A 36 1.86 12.19 9.33
C LYS A 36 0.78 11.93 10.37
N ALA A 37 -0.42 12.48 10.17
CA ALA A 37 -1.54 12.27 11.09
C ALA A 37 -1.92 10.79 11.19
N LEU A 38 -1.93 10.04 10.07
CA LEU A 38 -2.17 8.61 10.06
C LEU A 38 -1.06 7.83 10.78
N LEU A 39 0.21 8.13 10.53
CA LEU A 39 1.33 7.44 11.19
C LEU A 39 1.41 7.67 12.71
N ASN A 40 0.87 8.79 13.20
CA ASN A 40 0.87 9.17 14.61
C ASN A 40 -0.40 8.71 15.37
N GLN A 41 -1.30 7.94 14.75
CA GLN A 41 -2.42 7.34 15.48
C GLN A 41 -1.95 6.22 16.43
N ASP A 42 -2.88 5.70 17.23
CA ASP A 42 -2.62 4.63 18.21
C ASP A 42 -2.50 3.23 17.56
N TRP A 43 -1.57 3.13 16.60
CA TRP A 43 -1.15 1.88 15.98
C TRP A 43 0.37 1.88 15.74
N SER A 44 0.97 0.70 15.68
CA SER A 44 2.36 0.50 15.32
C SER A 44 2.46 0.23 13.81
N VAL A 45 3.14 1.11 13.07
CA VAL A 45 3.31 0.98 11.61
C VAL A 45 4.74 0.54 11.30
N SER A 46 4.88 -0.60 10.63
CA SER A 46 6.13 -1.07 10.05
C SER A 46 6.11 -0.87 8.55
N VAL A 47 7.04 -0.09 8.01
CA VAL A 47 7.11 0.21 6.57
C VAL A 47 8.19 -0.63 5.92
N ARG A 48 7.89 -1.26 4.79
CA ARG A 48 8.82 -2.05 3.98
C ARG A 48 8.79 -1.61 2.52
N HIS A 49 9.97 -1.46 1.92
CA HIS A 49 10.10 -1.39 0.47
C HIS A 49 10.08 -2.79 -0.11
N ILE A 50 9.24 -3.05 -1.11
CA ILE A 50 9.16 -4.32 -1.84
C ILE A 50 9.38 -4.10 -3.34
N PRO A 51 9.88 -5.08 -4.09
CA PRO A 51 9.92 -4.97 -5.54
C PRO A 51 8.50 -4.89 -6.14
N ARG A 52 8.36 -4.14 -7.24
CA ARG A 52 7.07 -3.92 -7.92
C ARG A 52 6.41 -5.22 -8.37
N GLU A 53 7.18 -6.26 -8.65
CA GLU A 53 6.68 -7.58 -9.01
C GLU A 53 5.94 -8.31 -7.88
N TYR A 54 6.13 -7.90 -6.63
CA TYR A 54 5.40 -8.42 -5.48
C TYR A 54 4.20 -7.55 -5.09
N ASN A 55 4.13 -6.29 -5.56
CA ASN A 55 3.04 -5.37 -5.28
C ASN A 55 1.95 -5.34 -6.37
N LYS A 56 1.67 -6.50 -7.00
CA LYS A 56 0.89 -6.56 -8.26
C LYS A 56 -0.53 -6.05 -8.16
N VAL A 57 -1.24 -6.33 -7.07
CA VAL A 57 -2.63 -5.88 -6.92
C VAL A 57 -2.70 -4.34 -6.87
N ALA A 58 -1.83 -3.70 -6.08
CA ALA A 58 -1.77 -2.24 -6.02
C ALA A 58 -1.33 -1.63 -7.35
N ASP A 59 -0.35 -2.23 -8.02
CA ASP A 59 0.11 -1.81 -9.36
C ASP A 59 -1.05 -1.84 -10.37
N ILE A 60 -1.81 -2.94 -10.43
CA ILE A 60 -2.96 -3.08 -11.34
C ILE A 60 -4.04 -2.04 -11.02
N LEU A 61 -4.39 -1.83 -9.75
CA LEU A 61 -5.39 -0.83 -9.37
C LEU A 61 -4.94 0.60 -9.73
N ALA A 62 -3.66 0.93 -9.56
CA ALA A 62 -3.11 2.22 -9.95
C ALA A 62 -3.13 2.43 -11.47
N HIS A 63 -2.89 1.38 -12.26
CA HIS A 63 -3.01 1.45 -13.73
C HIS A 63 -4.47 1.54 -14.17
N LEU A 64 -5.37 0.78 -13.54
CA LEU A 64 -6.80 0.80 -13.85
C LEU A 64 -7.41 2.19 -13.60
N ALA A 65 -6.94 2.91 -12.58
CA ALA A 65 -7.42 4.27 -12.29
C ALA A 65 -7.29 5.25 -13.48
N TRP A 66 -6.31 5.04 -14.39
CA TRP A 66 -6.12 5.90 -15.56
C TRP A 66 -7.17 5.70 -16.66
N SER A 67 -7.87 4.56 -16.69
CA SER A 67 -8.94 4.30 -17.66
C SER A 67 -10.33 4.64 -17.13
N LEU A 68 -10.45 5.00 -15.85
CA LEU A 68 -11.72 5.33 -15.20
C LEU A 68 -12.03 6.83 -15.31
N ALA A 69 -13.32 7.16 -15.15
CA ALA A 69 -13.74 8.54 -15.05
C ALA A 69 -13.13 9.20 -13.80
N PRO A 70 -12.76 10.50 -13.87
CA PRO A 70 -12.29 11.23 -12.70
C PRO A 70 -13.29 11.18 -11.55
N GLY A 71 -12.81 10.89 -10.34
CA GLY A 71 -13.64 10.80 -9.15
C GLY A 71 -13.25 9.63 -8.25
N LEU A 72 -14.13 9.30 -7.31
CA LEU A 72 -14.00 8.11 -6.48
C LEU A 72 -14.75 6.95 -7.14
N VAL A 73 -14.02 5.87 -7.42
CA VAL A 73 -14.61 4.61 -7.89
C VAL A 73 -14.42 3.57 -6.79
N THR A 74 -15.51 2.91 -6.40
CA THR A 74 -15.52 1.84 -5.41
C THR A 74 -15.95 0.54 -6.07
N PHE A 75 -15.21 -0.54 -5.80
CA PHE A 75 -15.55 -1.87 -6.26
C PHE A 75 -16.08 -2.70 -5.09
N GLN A 76 -17.21 -3.38 -5.27
CA GLN A 76 -17.74 -4.32 -4.27
C GLN A 76 -17.06 -5.68 -4.38
N ASP A 77 -16.74 -6.10 -5.61
CA ASP A 77 -15.95 -7.29 -5.92
C ASP A 77 -14.61 -6.87 -6.54
N PRO A 78 -13.53 -7.67 -6.37
CA PRO A 78 -12.26 -7.37 -7.02
C PRO A 78 -12.42 -7.19 -8.54
N PRO A 79 -11.85 -6.13 -9.14
CA PRO A 79 -11.81 -6.00 -10.60
C PRO A 79 -11.21 -7.23 -11.26
N VAL A 80 -11.70 -7.60 -12.45
CA VAL A 80 -11.26 -8.81 -13.17
C VAL A 80 -9.74 -8.81 -13.40
N GLU A 81 -9.18 -7.63 -13.62
CA GLU A 81 -7.75 -7.39 -13.81
C GLU A 81 -6.94 -7.80 -12.57
N CYS A 82 -7.52 -7.71 -11.37
CA CYS A 82 -6.85 -8.03 -10.11
C CYS A 82 -6.95 -9.51 -9.72
N ILE A 83 -7.89 -10.28 -10.26
CA ILE A 83 -8.19 -11.65 -9.80
C ILE A 83 -6.95 -12.54 -9.81
N SER A 84 -6.21 -12.57 -10.92
CA SER A 84 -5.01 -13.40 -11.04
C SER A 84 -3.92 -13.01 -10.04
N ALA A 85 -3.72 -11.71 -9.82
CA ALA A 85 -2.74 -11.21 -8.86
C ALA A 85 -3.15 -11.50 -7.42
N LEU A 86 -4.44 -11.38 -7.09
CA LEU A 86 -4.98 -11.66 -5.77
C LEU A 86 -4.86 -13.16 -5.41
N LEU A 87 -5.16 -14.05 -6.36
CA LEU A 87 -4.98 -15.49 -6.17
C LEU A 87 -3.50 -15.86 -5.94
N ALA A 88 -2.58 -15.22 -6.68
CA ALA A 88 -1.16 -15.42 -6.48
C ALA A 88 -0.66 -14.90 -5.11
N ASP A 89 -1.20 -13.78 -4.64
CA ASP A 89 -0.83 -13.18 -3.36
C ASP A 89 -1.21 -14.07 -2.17
N GLY A 90 -2.43 -14.61 -2.16
CA GLY A 90 -2.87 -15.55 -1.11
C GLY A 90 -2.00 -16.80 -1.01
N VAL A 91 -1.50 -17.31 -2.14
CA VAL A 91 -0.58 -18.46 -2.18
C VAL A 91 0.80 -18.10 -1.63
N LEU A 92 1.30 -16.89 -1.89
CA LEU A 92 2.59 -16.40 -1.36
C LEU A 92 2.53 -16.19 0.16
N GLN A 93 1.42 -15.65 0.69
CA GLN A 93 1.26 -15.48 2.14
C GLN A 93 1.24 -16.82 2.89
N GLN A 94 0.59 -17.86 2.37
CA GLN A 94 0.58 -19.20 3.00
C GLN A 94 1.98 -19.85 3.03
N ARG A 95 2.82 -19.63 2.00
CA ARG A 95 4.19 -20.18 1.94
C ARG A 95 5.15 -19.51 2.93
N ASN A 96 5.00 -18.20 3.14
CA ASN A 96 5.81 -17.46 4.11
C ASN A 96 5.44 -17.79 5.57
N MET A 97 4.20 -18.19 5.85
CA MET A 97 3.80 -18.67 7.19
C MET A 97 4.21 -20.12 7.48
N ALA A 98 4.40 -20.95 6.46
CA ALA A 98 4.82 -22.35 6.63
C ALA A 98 6.34 -22.53 6.81
N SER A 99 7.12 -21.43 6.80
CA SER A 99 8.58 -21.43 6.88
C SER A 99 9.12 -20.80 8.17
N VAL A 100 8.28 -20.63 9.20
CA VAL A 100 8.63 -20.13 10.54
C VAL A 100 8.40 -21.21 11.59
#